data_AF-A0A7V9UL40-F1
#
_entry.id   AF-A0A7V9UL40-F1
#
_cell.length_a   1.000
_cell.length_b   1.000
_cell.length_c   1.000
_cell.angle_alpha   90.00
_cell.angle_beta   90.00
_cell.angle_gamma   90.00
#
_symmetry.space_group_name_H-M   'P 1'
#
loop_
_entity.id
_entity.type
_entity.pdbx_description
1 polymer ?
#
loop_
_entity_poly.entity_id
_entity_poly.type
_entity_poly.pdbx_seq_one_letter_code
_entity_poly.pdbx_strand_id
1 'polypeptide(L)'
;MEFNPELNTWLNIILRWVHVFAAIMWVGSTYYFTWLDGRMTEEEREKAKGKAHVWMVHSGGFYVVEKQKKPGTEKLHWFRWEAATTWLSGFLLLTLMVYLGGGTGMVDPDVLDISGTTAIAIGIGTLIVGWFVYDLLVQSPLGKNEILFACIAYALVVGAAYGLTHMLSGRWAYLHMGAMFGTIMAANVWVRILPAQRKMIAATKEGREPDANLGARAKLRSKHNTFVVVPTVFLMISNHYDATYGSRYNWIILSILILLGWGAAKFIRRA
;
A
#
# COMPACT_ATOMS: atom_id res chain seq x y z
N MET A 1 -30.62 10.19 -6.56
CA MET A 1 -31.27 9.49 -5.43
C MET A 1 -30.83 10.19 -4.17
N GLU A 2 -31.74 10.84 -3.47
CA GLU A 2 -31.43 11.36 -2.14
C GLU A 2 -31.23 10.18 -1.20
N PHE A 3 -29.98 9.93 -0.83
CA PHE A 3 -29.61 8.90 0.12
C PHE A 3 -30.10 9.32 1.51
N ASN A 4 -30.74 8.41 2.26
CA ASN A 4 -31.15 8.69 3.64
C ASN A 4 -29.92 9.23 4.44
N PRO A 5 -29.97 10.48 4.98
CA PRO A 5 -28.82 11.10 5.62
C PRO A 5 -28.30 10.36 6.86
N GLU A 6 -29.21 9.78 7.66
CA GLU A 6 -28.84 8.99 8.83
C GLU A 6 -28.12 7.70 8.40
N LEU A 7 -28.66 7.01 7.39
CA LEU A 7 -28.02 5.81 6.82
C LEU A 7 -26.64 6.15 6.25
N ASN A 8 -26.50 7.26 5.51
CA ASN A 8 -25.21 7.68 4.97
C ASN A 8 -24.17 7.94 6.07
N THR A 9 -24.60 8.56 7.18
CA THR A 9 -23.76 8.82 8.34
C THR A 9 -23.26 7.52 8.97
N TRP A 10 -24.17 6.58 9.25
CA TRP A 10 -23.81 5.29 9.83
C TRP A 10 -22.92 4.45 8.91
N LEU A 11 -23.20 4.45 7.60
CA LEU A 11 -22.34 3.78 6.61
C LEU A 11 -20.94 4.38 6.58
N ASN A 12 -20.81 5.71 6.63
CA ASN A 12 -19.51 6.38 6.71
C ASN A 12 -18.73 5.95 7.97
N ILE A 13 -19.40 5.93 9.13
CA ILE A 13 -18.77 5.55 10.41
C ILE A 13 -18.30 4.10 10.35
N ILE A 14 -19.19 3.17 9.99
CA ILE A 14 -18.89 1.73 9.98
C ILE A 14 -17.80 1.42 8.96
N LEU A 15 -17.90 1.94 7.73
CA LEU A 15 -16.91 1.66 6.70
C LEU A 15 -15.53 2.24 7.07
N ARG A 16 -15.46 3.44 7.67
CA ARG A 16 -14.19 4.01 8.17
C ARG A 16 -13.60 3.15 9.26
N TRP A 17 -14.42 2.70 10.21
CA TRP A 17 -13.97 1.87 11.30
C TRP A 17 -13.41 0.54 10.81
N VAL A 18 -14.14 -0.15 9.92
CA VAL A 18 -13.69 -1.38 9.26
C VAL A 18 -12.40 -1.13 8.48
N HIS A 19 -12.33 -0.05 7.70
CA HIS A 19 -11.16 0.28 6.89
C HIS A 19 -9.91 0.52 7.73
N VAL A 20 -10.02 1.35 8.78
CA VAL A 20 -8.89 1.64 9.67
C VAL A 20 -8.45 0.39 10.43
N PHE A 21 -9.39 -0.41 10.94
CA PHE A 21 -9.05 -1.64 11.65
C PHE A 21 -8.36 -2.66 10.72
N ALA A 22 -8.90 -2.87 9.51
CA ALA A 22 -8.28 -3.73 8.51
C ALA A 22 -6.89 -3.23 8.10
N ALA A 23 -6.72 -1.91 7.95
CA ALA A 23 -5.44 -1.29 7.64
C ALA A 23 -4.42 -1.53 8.76
N ILE A 24 -4.81 -1.44 10.04
CA ILE A 24 -3.93 -1.75 11.19
C ILE A 24 -3.46 -3.20 11.12
N MET A 25 -4.36 -4.15 10.86
CA MET A 25 -4.00 -5.57 10.74
C MET A 25 -3.04 -5.84 9.58
N TRP A 26 -3.29 -5.20 8.42
CA TRP A 26 -2.47 -5.38 7.24
C TRP A 26 -1.09 -4.70 7.34
N VAL A 27 -1.07 -3.44 7.76
CA VAL A 27 0.17 -2.67 7.95
C VAL A 27 1.01 -3.28 9.07
N GLY A 28 0.37 -3.65 10.18
CA GLY A 28 1.03 -4.30 11.31
C GLY A 28 1.70 -5.61 10.90
N SER A 29 0.97 -6.49 10.21
CA SER A 29 1.55 -7.74 9.68
C SER A 29 2.68 -7.48 8.68
N THR A 30 2.56 -6.46 7.82
CA THR A 30 3.62 -6.08 6.87
C THR A 30 4.93 -5.73 7.59
N TYR A 31 4.87 -4.90 8.63
CA TYR A 31 6.05 -4.54 9.41
C TYR A 31 6.60 -5.70 10.24
N TYR A 32 5.71 -6.48 10.85
CA TYR A 32 6.09 -7.68 11.59
C TYR A 32 6.87 -8.67 10.71
N PHE A 33 6.37 -9.00 9.52
CA PHE A 33 7.08 -9.89 8.60
C PHE A 33 8.36 -9.27 8.05
N THR A 34 8.41 -7.96 7.89
CA THR A 34 9.63 -7.29 7.43
C THR A 34 10.74 -7.35 8.47
N TRP A 35 10.40 -7.12 9.75
CA TRP A 35 11.30 -7.31 10.88
C TRP A 35 11.76 -8.77 10.99
N LEU A 36 10.82 -9.71 10.92
CA LEU A 36 11.10 -11.15 11.00
C LEU A 36 12.07 -11.58 9.89
N ASP A 37 11.82 -11.19 8.64
CA ASP A 37 12.71 -11.47 7.51
C ASP A 37 14.11 -10.87 7.70
N GLY A 38 14.19 -9.68 8.30
CA GLY A 38 15.45 -9.02 8.64
C GLY A 38 16.28 -9.85 9.61
N ARG A 39 15.68 -10.21 10.75
CA ARG A 39 16.31 -11.04 11.79
C ARG A 39 16.74 -12.41 11.26
N MET A 40 15.89 -13.06 10.47
CA MET A 40 16.23 -14.34 9.82
C MET A 40 17.43 -14.20 8.88
N THR A 41 17.54 -13.10 8.14
CA THR A 41 18.66 -12.86 7.22
C THR A 41 19.97 -12.60 7.99
N GLU A 42 19.92 -11.90 9.12
CA GLU A 42 21.08 -11.72 10.00
C GLU A 42 21.57 -13.05 10.54
N GLU A 43 20.64 -13.86 11.04
CA GLU A 43 20.99 -15.16 11.60
C GLU A 43 21.49 -16.17 10.55
N GLU A 44 20.91 -16.16 9.33
CA GLU A 44 21.42 -16.92 8.18
C GLU A 44 22.89 -16.55 7.85
N ARG A 45 23.32 -15.31 8.12
CA ARG A 45 24.70 -14.86 7.92
C ARG A 45 25.63 -15.28 9.06
N GLU A 46 25.13 -15.23 10.30
CA GLU A 46 25.93 -15.56 11.49
C GLU A 46 26.09 -17.07 11.69
N LYS A 47 25.05 -17.86 11.38
CA LYS A 47 25.07 -19.31 11.52
C LYS A 47 25.38 -19.98 10.17
N ALA A 48 26.66 -20.31 9.95
CA ALA A 48 27.10 -21.05 8.76
C ALA A 48 26.49 -22.46 8.64
N LYS A 49 25.98 -23.03 9.74
CA LYS A 49 25.31 -24.33 9.81
C LYS A 49 24.11 -24.27 10.78
N GLY A 50 22.89 -24.34 10.25
CA GLY A 50 21.65 -24.36 11.04
C GLY A 50 20.47 -23.75 10.29
N LYS A 51 19.25 -23.95 10.80
CA LYS A 51 18.07 -23.19 10.35
C LYS A 51 18.03 -21.86 11.11
N ALA A 52 17.77 -20.78 10.39
CA ALA A 52 17.50 -19.50 11.04
C ALA A 52 16.18 -19.58 11.80
N HIS A 53 16.23 -19.13 13.05
CA HIS A 53 15.14 -19.08 14.00
C HIS A 53 15.17 -17.83 14.90
N VAL A 54 14.01 -17.22 15.07
CA VAL A 54 13.84 -16.07 15.96
C VAL A 54 13.04 -16.49 17.18
N TRP A 55 13.59 -16.20 18.36
CA TRP A 55 12.88 -16.32 19.63
C TRP A 55 12.04 -15.07 19.89
N MET A 56 10.81 -15.26 20.29
CA MET A 56 9.84 -14.19 20.57
C MET A 56 9.11 -14.46 21.88
N VAL A 57 8.67 -13.39 22.52
CA VAL A 57 7.83 -13.44 23.72
C VAL A 57 6.53 -12.68 23.47
N HIS A 58 5.40 -13.28 23.84
CA HIS A 58 4.11 -12.61 23.81
C HIS A 58 3.16 -13.22 24.84
N SER A 59 2.42 -12.37 25.58
CA SER A 59 1.41 -12.79 26.57
C SER A 59 1.89 -13.87 27.55
N GLY A 60 3.16 -13.78 28.00
CA GLY A 60 3.78 -14.71 28.94
C GLY A 60 4.32 -16.02 28.32
N GLY A 61 4.12 -16.24 27.02
CA GLY A 61 4.66 -17.39 26.30
C GLY A 61 5.95 -17.06 25.55
N PHE A 62 6.80 -18.08 25.38
CA PHE A 62 8.00 -18.03 24.54
C PHE A 62 7.76 -18.87 23.28
N TYR A 63 8.12 -18.30 22.13
CA TYR A 63 7.89 -18.89 20.81
C TYR A 63 9.19 -18.91 20.02
N VAL A 64 9.41 -19.99 19.27
CA VAL A 64 10.47 -20.06 18.27
C VAL A 64 9.82 -20.14 16.89
N VAL A 65 10.21 -19.24 15.99
CA VAL A 65 9.83 -19.32 14.58
C VAL A 65 11.05 -19.66 13.79
N GLU A 66 10.98 -20.77 13.05
CA GLU A 66 12.04 -21.22 12.14
C GLU A 66 11.64 -20.99 10.68
N LYS A 67 12.55 -20.42 9.89
CA LYS A 67 12.32 -20.27 8.44
C LYS A 67 12.61 -21.59 7.72
N GLN A 68 11.59 -22.13 7.06
CA GLN A 68 11.69 -23.38 6.29
C GLN A 68 11.90 -23.10 4.80
N LYS A 69 12.74 -23.90 4.14
CA LYS A 69 12.97 -23.82 2.68
C LYS A 69 11.84 -24.45 1.87
N LYS A 70 11.12 -25.40 2.46
CA LYS A 70 10.00 -26.11 1.85
C LYS A 70 8.77 -25.99 2.76
N PRO A 71 7.56 -25.80 2.21
CA PRO A 71 6.35 -25.84 3.01
C PRO A 71 6.15 -27.25 3.59
N GLY A 72 5.62 -27.32 4.81
CA GLY A 72 5.17 -28.58 5.40
C GLY A 72 3.90 -29.11 4.76
N THR A 73 3.40 -30.24 5.29
CA THR A 73 2.12 -30.85 4.91
C THR A 73 0.91 -30.13 5.53
N GLU A 74 1.15 -29.35 6.56
CA GLU A 74 0.12 -28.61 7.30
C GLU A 74 -0.54 -27.50 6.47
N LYS A 75 -1.74 -27.09 6.91
CA LYS A 75 -2.48 -26.00 6.28
C LYS A 75 -1.74 -24.67 6.44
N LEU A 76 -1.28 -24.12 5.32
CA LEU A 76 -0.66 -22.79 5.29
C LEU A 76 -1.70 -21.68 5.54
N HIS A 77 -1.38 -20.78 6.46
CA HIS A 77 -2.12 -19.53 6.64
C HIS A 77 -1.68 -18.50 5.59
N TRP A 78 -2.65 -17.77 5.03
CA TRP A 78 -2.42 -16.78 3.97
C TRP A 78 -2.89 -15.39 4.40
N PHE A 79 -1.95 -14.47 4.58
CA PHE A 79 -2.19 -13.06 4.91
C PHE A 79 -2.64 -12.27 3.66
N ARG A 80 -3.83 -12.60 3.15
CA ARG A 80 -4.41 -11.99 1.94
C ARG A 80 -5.66 -11.17 2.21
N TRP A 81 -6.39 -11.52 3.26
CA TRP A 81 -7.68 -10.93 3.55
C TRP A 81 -7.53 -9.55 4.19
N GLU A 82 -6.46 -9.31 4.92
CA GLU A 82 -6.13 -8.02 5.50
C GLU A 82 -5.96 -6.97 4.39
N ALA A 83 -5.22 -7.32 3.32
CA ALA A 83 -5.07 -6.47 2.15
C ALA A 83 -6.39 -6.27 1.39
N ALA A 84 -7.15 -7.35 1.15
CA ALA A 84 -8.42 -7.28 0.42
C ALA A 84 -9.47 -6.45 1.16
N THR A 85 -9.66 -6.71 2.46
CA THR A 85 -10.65 -6.01 3.28
C THR A 85 -10.30 -4.53 3.41
N THR A 86 -9.01 -4.19 3.57
CA THR A 86 -8.56 -2.78 3.59
C THR A 86 -8.89 -2.08 2.28
N TRP A 87 -8.51 -2.68 1.14
CA TRP A 87 -8.76 -2.07 -0.15
C TRP A 87 -10.25 -1.97 -0.49
N LEU A 88 -11.02 -3.03 -0.26
CA LEU A 88 -12.46 -3.07 -0.55
C LEU A 88 -13.22 -2.04 0.29
N SER A 89 -12.96 -1.99 1.60
CA SER A 89 -13.58 -0.99 2.48
C SER A 89 -13.18 0.45 2.09
N GLY A 90 -11.92 0.68 1.70
CA GLY A 90 -11.45 1.98 1.24
C GLY A 90 -12.09 2.41 -0.08
N PHE A 91 -12.24 1.48 -1.02
CA PHE A 91 -12.91 1.73 -2.29
C PHE A 91 -14.41 2.02 -2.09
N LEU A 92 -15.08 1.28 -1.20
CA LEU A 92 -16.46 1.56 -0.81
C LEU A 92 -16.60 2.93 -0.13
N LEU A 93 -15.65 3.35 0.70
CA LEU A 93 -15.61 4.70 1.28
C LEU A 93 -15.49 5.78 0.21
N LEU A 94 -14.55 5.64 -0.73
CA LEU A 94 -14.42 6.60 -1.84
C LEU A 94 -15.71 6.67 -2.65
N THR A 95 -16.31 5.52 -2.95
CA THR A 95 -17.58 5.45 -3.67
C THR A 95 -18.69 6.16 -2.92
N LEU A 96 -18.83 5.90 -1.61
CA LEU A 96 -19.84 6.50 -0.75
C LEU A 96 -19.66 8.02 -0.62
N MET A 97 -18.43 8.47 -0.40
CA MET A 97 -18.13 9.88 -0.11
C MET A 97 -18.10 10.75 -1.37
N VAL A 98 -17.83 10.17 -2.54
CA VAL A 98 -17.61 10.92 -3.78
C VAL A 98 -18.59 10.53 -4.86
N TYR A 99 -18.56 9.25 -5.24
CA TYR A 99 -19.16 8.82 -6.50
C TYR A 99 -20.69 8.84 -6.42
N LEU A 100 -21.24 8.55 -5.25
CA LEU A 100 -22.67 8.71 -4.98
C LEU A 100 -23.10 10.19 -4.87
N GLY A 101 -22.18 11.09 -4.51
CA GLY A 101 -22.41 12.54 -4.43
C GLY A 101 -22.15 13.30 -5.74
N GLY A 102 -21.96 12.58 -6.86
CA GLY A 102 -21.72 13.17 -8.17
C GLY A 102 -20.38 13.90 -8.32
N GLY A 103 -19.42 13.69 -7.41
CA GLY A 103 -18.08 14.30 -7.48
C GLY A 103 -18.04 15.77 -7.05
N THR A 104 -19.14 16.32 -6.55
CA THR A 104 -19.27 17.74 -6.15
C THR A 104 -18.17 18.19 -5.19
N GLY A 105 -17.84 17.38 -4.19
CA GLY A 105 -16.76 17.72 -3.25
C GLY A 105 -15.36 17.77 -3.88
N MET A 106 -15.14 17.09 -5.00
CA MET A 106 -13.83 17.03 -5.67
C MET A 106 -13.52 18.25 -6.52
N VAL A 107 -14.55 19.00 -6.91
CA VAL A 107 -14.42 20.16 -7.80
C VAL A 107 -14.17 21.40 -6.94
N ASP A 108 -13.20 22.20 -7.36
CA ASP A 108 -12.95 23.54 -6.85
C ASP A 108 -12.76 24.47 -8.06
N PRO A 109 -13.74 25.34 -8.37
CA PRO A 109 -13.66 26.24 -9.52
C PRO A 109 -12.46 27.19 -9.49
N ASP A 110 -11.91 27.50 -8.32
CA ASP A 110 -10.71 28.34 -8.19
C ASP A 110 -9.43 27.57 -8.56
N VAL A 111 -9.48 26.24 -8.57
CA VAL A 111 -8.41 25.35 -9.05
C VAL A 111 -8.57 25.03 -10.53
N LEU A 112 -9.71 24.44 -10.88
CA LEU A 112 -10.06 24.10 -12.26
C LEU A 112 -11.58 23.86 -12.36
N ASP A 113 -12.25 24.63 -13.21
CA ASP A 113 -13.68 24.48 -13.48
C ASP A 113 -13.94 23.25 -14.37
N ILE A 114 -14.25 22.12 -13.74
CA ILE A 114 -14.62 20.86 -14.40
C ILE A 114 -15.92 20.30 -13.84
N SER A 115 -16.62 19.51 -14.65
CA SER A 115 -17.79 18.77 -14.16
C SER A 115 -17.40 17.72 -13.12
N GLY A 116 -18.30 17.44 -12.17
CA GLY A 116 -18.10 16.39 -11.18
C GLY A 116 -17.86 15.00 -11.79
N THR A 117 -18.47 14.69 -12.94
CA THR A 117 -18.18 13.46 -13.71
C THR A 117 -16.74 13.40 -14.20
N THR A 118 -16.19 14.53 -14.65
CA THR A 118 -14.77 14.61 -15.06
C THR A 118 -13.85 14.42 -13.87
N ALA A 119 -14.18 15.03 -12.72
CA ALA A 119 -13.44 14.84 -11.47
C ALA A 119 -13.41 13.36 -11.03
N ILE A 120 -14.57 12.68 -11.10
CA ILE A 120 -14.67 11.23 -10.83
C ILE A 120 -13.80 10.43 -11.80
N ALA A 121 -13.84 10.75 -13.10
CA ALA A 121 -13.05 10.06 -14.11
C ALA A 121 -11.53 10.23 -13.87
N ILE A 122 -11.09 11.42 -13.47
CA ILE A 122 -9.70 11.69 -13.05
C ILE A 122 -9.35 10.84 -11.81
N GLY A 123 -10.24 10.79 -10.82
CA GLY A 123 -10.04 9.98 -9.62
C GLY A 123 -9.87 8.49 -9.91
N ILE A 124 -10.81 7.89 -10.65
CA ILE A 124 -10.73 6.48 -11.06
C ILE A 124 -9.51 6.23 -11.96
N GLY A 125 -9.28 7.12 -12.93
CA GLY A 125 -8.14 7.07 -13.84
C GLY A 125 -6.81 7.05 -13.08
N THR A 126 -6.68 7.83 -12.01
CA THR A 126 -5.48 7.87 -11.15
C THR A 126 -5.18 6.52 -10.52
N LEU A 127 -6.21 5.83 -9.99
CA LEU A 127 -6.04 4.51 -9.37
C LEU A 127 -5.60 3.46 -10.39
N ILE A 128 -6.22 3.45 -11.57
CA ILE A 128 -5.94 2.48 -12.64
C ILE A 128 -4.57 2.75 -13.27
N VAL A 129 -4.35 3.97 -13.76
CA VAL A 129 -3.11 4.38 -14.43
C VAL A 129 -1.93 4.31 -13.46
N GLY A 130 -2.11 4.76 -12.21
CA GLY A 130 -1.08 4.68 -11.17
C GLY A 130 -0.60 3.25 -10.94
N TRP A 131 -1.53 2.29 -10.88
CA TRP A 131 -1.16 0.87 -10.78
C TRP A 131 -0.42 0.37 -12.03
N PHE A 132 -0.94 0.61 -13.24
CA PHE A 132 -0.29 0.14 -14.47
C PHE A 132 1.11 0.74 -14.65
N VAL A 133 1.27 2.04 -14.46
CA VAL A 133 2.58 2.72 -14.55
C VAL A 133 3.56 2.11 -13.56
N TYR A 134 3.17 1.96 -12.30
CA TYR A 134 4.01 1.32 -11.29
C TYR A 134 4.31 -0.16 -11.60
N ASP A 135 3.32 -0.91 -12.08
CA ASP A 135 3.47 -2.33 -12.38
C ASP A 135 4.44 -2.56 -13.53
N LEU A 136 4.33 -1.76 -14.59
CA LEU A 136 5.24 -1.74 -15.75
C LEU A 136 6.65 -1.25 -15.35
N LEU A 137 6.75 -0.22 -14.52
CA LEU A 137 8.03 0.33 -14.08
C LEU A 137 8.88 -0.74 -13.36
N VAL A 138 8.28 -1.51 -12.46
CA VAL A 138 8.98 -2.60 -11.75
C VAL A 138 9.27 -3.80 -12.66
N GLN A 139 8.46 -4.07 -13.69
CA GLN A 139 8.72 -5.14 -14.66
C GLN A 139 9.81 -4.78 -15.66
N SER A 140 10.03 -3.49 -15.89
CA SER A 140 11.10 -2.98 -16.75
C SER A 140 12.50 -3.23 -16.15
N PRO A 141 13.59 -3.03 -16.93
CA PRO A 141 14.95 -3.08 -16.39
C PRO A 141 15.20 -2.13 -15.21
N LEU A 142 14.40 -1.06 -15.08
CA LEU A 142 14.49 -0.11 -13.97
C LEU A 142 14.21 -0.77 -12.63
N GLY A 143 13.34 -1.80 -12.57
CA GLY A 143 13.06 -2.55 -11.35
C GLY A 143 14.28 -3.29 -10.78
N LYS A 144 15.37 -3.44 -11.55
CA LYS A 144 16.64 -4.03 -11.10
C LYS A 144 17.59 -2.99 -10.49
N ASN A 145 17.40 -1.71 -10.77
CA ASN A 145 18.21 -0.62 -10.23
C ASN A 145 17.40 0.17 -9.19
N GLU A 146 17.64 -0.12 -7.92
CA GLU A 146 16.87 0.44 -6.81
C GLU A 146 16.90 1.98 -6.75
N ILE A 147 18.07 2.59 -6.96
CA ILE A 147 18.23 4.05 -6.87
C ILE A 147 17.48 4.72 -8.02
N LEU A 148 17.72 4.25 -9.24
CA LEU A 148 17.08 4.81 -10.42
C LEU A 148 15.56 4.63 -10.38
N PHE A 149 15.10 3.44 -9.94
CA PHE A 149 13.67 3.19 -9.71
C PHE A 149 13.09 4.18 -8.69
N ALA A 150 13.75 4.36 -7.55
CA ALA A 150 13.27 5.27 -6.50
C ALA A 150 13.19 6.73 -6.99
N CYS A 151 14.20 7.20 -7.73
CA CYS A 151 14.20 8.55 -8.31
C CYS A 151 13.06 8.75 -9.32
N ILE A 152 12.87 7.81 -10.26
CA ILE A 152 11.80 7.88 -11.26
C ILE A 152 10.43 7.76 -10.59
N ALA A 153 10.26 6.80 -9.67
CA ALA A 153 9.01 6.64 -8.93
C ALA A 153 8.67 7.90 -8.12
N TYR A 154 9.66 8.52 -7.49
CA TYR A 154 9.45 9.78 -6.78
C TYR A 154 9.01 10.90 -7.72
N ALA A 155 9.69 11.07 -8.85
CA ALA A 155 9.31 12.08 -9.85
C ALA A 155 7.87 11.87 -10.37
N LEU A 156 7.47 10.62 -10.62
CA LEU A 156 6.09 10.29 -11.01
C LEU A 156 5.09 10.59 -9.90
N VAL A 157 5.43 10.31 -8.64
CA VAL A 157 4.59 10.63 -7.48
C VAL A 157 4.43 12.15 -7.31
N VAL A 158 5.49 12.93 -7.48
CA VAL A 158 5.45 14.39 -7.47
C VAL A 158 4.59 14.91 -8.63
N GLY A 159 4.76 14.35 -9.83
CA GLY A 159 3.93 14.69 -11.00
C GLY A 159 2.45 14.37 -10.78
N ALA A 160 2.13 13.24 -10.15
CA ALA A 160 0.76 12.89 -9.79
C ALA A 160 0.18 13.83 -8.72
N ALA A 161 0.96 14.16 -7.69
CA ALA A 161 0.57 15.12 -6.67
C ALA A 161 0.30 16.51 -7.27
N TYR A 162 1.18 16.98 -8.15
CA TYR A 162 0.99 18.23 -8.89
C TYR A 162 -0.27 18.18 -9.76
N GLY A 163 -0.40 17.16 -10.62
CA GLY A 163 -1.56 17.04 -11.52
C GLY A 163 -2.88 17.01 -10.75
N LEU A 164 -2.97 16.20 -9.69
CA LEU A 164 -4.20 16.08 -8.91
C LEU A 164 -4.56 17.38 -8.17
N THR A 165 -3.58 18.07 -7.59
CA THR A 165 -3.83 19.34 -6.86
C THR A 165 -4.16 20.51 -7.78
N HIS A 166 -3.90 20.39 -9.09
CA HIS A 166 -4.27 21.38 -10.11
C HIS A 166 -5.53 21.00 -10.89
N MET A 167 -6.11 19.83 -10.61
CA MET A 167 -7.33 19.35 -11.29
C MET A 167 -8.48 19.09 -10.32
N LEU A 168 -8.18 18.80 -9.05
CA LEU A 168 -9.13 18.49 -7.99
C LEU A 168 -8.89 19.41 -6.80
N SER A 169 -9.89 19.59 -5.95
CA SER A 169 -9.70 20.28 -4.68
C SER A 169 -8.65 19.58 -3.82
N GLY A 170 -7.85 20.36 -3.08
CA GLY A 170 -6.65 19.85 -2.40
C GLY A 170 -6.92 18.65 -1.49
N ARG A 171 -8.03 18.68 -0.76
CA ARG A 171 -8.50 17.57 0.09
C ARG A 171 -8.63 16.26 -0.71
N TRP A 172 -9.26 16.32 -1.87
CA TRP A 172 -9.51 15.15 -2.69
C TRP A 172 -8.28 14.72 -3.48
N ALA A 173 -7.40 15.64 -3.84
CA ALA A 173 -6.09 15.31 -4.40
C ALA A 173 -5.28 14.42 -3.42
N TYR A 174 -5.23 14.80 -2.14
CA TYR A 174 -4.53 14.02 -1.10
C TYR A 174 -5.18 12.65 -0.89
N LEU A 175 -6.50 12.59 -0.79
CA LEU A 175 -7.22 11.32 -0.66
C LEU A 175 -7.00 10.39 -1.86
N HIS A 176 -6.96 10.91 -3.09
CA HIS A 176 -6.70 10.10 -4.28
C HIS A 176 -5.25 9.64 -4.37
N MET A 177 -4.29 10.44 -3.91
CA MET A 177 -2.90 9.97 -3.74
C MET A 177 -2.83 8.79 -2.76
N GLY A 178 -3.53 8.85 -1.63
CA GLY A 178 -3.58 7.76 -0.66
C GLY A 178 -4.28 6.52 -1.22
N ALA A 179 -5.37 6.72 -1.95
CA ALA A 179 -6.11 5.65 -2.62
C ALA A 179 -5.30 4.96 -3.73
N MET A 180 -4.53 5.73 -4.51
CA MET A 180 -3.61 5.20 -5.53
C MET A 180 -2.54 4.32 -4.87
N PHE A 181 -1.92 4.80 -3.78
CA PHE A 181 -0.95 4.03 -3.01
C PHE A 181 -1.54 2.75 -2.43
N GLY A 182 -2.71 2.83 -1.79
CA GLY A 182 -3.43 1.66 -1.28
C GLY A 182 -3.77 0.64 -2.39
N THR A 183 -4.18 1.13 -3.56
CA THR A 183 -4.48 0.29 -4.74
C THR A 183 -3.25 -0.41 -5.28
N ILE A 184 -2.13 0.31 -5.43
CA ILE A 184 -0.84 -0.27 -5.82
C ILE A 184 -0.44 -1.38 -4.84
N MET A 185 -0.52 -1.12 -3.53
CA MET A 185 -0.13 -2.07 -2.50
C MET A 185 -1.03 -3.32 -2.48
N ALA A 186 -2.34 -3.15 -2.65
CA ALA A 186 -3.28 -4.26 -2.67
C ALA A 186 -3.11 -5.12 -3.92
N ALA A 187 -2.92 -4.47 -5.08
CA ALA A 187 -2.66 -5.16 -6.33
C ALA A 187 -1.31 -5.91 -6.32
N ASN A 188 -0.29 -5.37 -5.64
CA ASN A 188 0.95 -6.11 -5.39
C ASN A 188 0.70 -7.45 -4.70
N VAL A 189 -0.14 -7.46 -3.66
CA VAL A 189 -0.49 -8.69 -2.94
C VAL A 189 -1.23 -9.65 -3.87
N TRP A 190 -2.34 -9.20 -4.46
CA TRP A 190 -3.27 -10.10 -5.15
C TRP A 190 -2.85 -10.51 -6.56
N VAL A 191 -2.18 -9.63 -7.30
CA VAL A 191 -1.83 -9.85 -8.71
C VAL A 191 -0.39 -10.37 -8.88
N ARG A 192 0.53 -9.99 -7.98
CA ARG A 192 1.97 -10.32 -8.14
C ARG A 192 2.51 -11.29 -7.07
N ILE A 193 2.21 -11.07 -5.79
CA ILE A 193 2.77 -11.86 -4.68
C ILE A 193 2.06 -13.20 -4.53
N LEU A 194 0.73 -13.21 -4.38
CA LEU A 194 -0.02 -14.45 -4.16
C LEU A 194 0.15 -15.47 -5.32
N PRO A 195 0.10 -15.08 -6.60
CA PRO A 195 0.34 -16.02 -7.69
C PRO A 195 1.76 -16.58 -7.70
N ALA A 196 2.77 -15.76 -7.36
CA ALA A 196 4.16 -16.21 -7.24
C ALA A 196 4.32 -17.25 -6.12
N GLN A 197 3.76 -16.97 -4.93
CA GLN A 197 3.77 -17.89 -3.79
C GLN A 197 3.07 -19.21 -4.11
N ARG A 198 1.91 -19.18 -4.79
CA ARG A 198 1.21 -20.40 -5.23
C ARG A 198 2.07 -21.25 -6.16
N LYS A 199 2.74 -20.64 -7.14
CA LYS A 199 3.66 -21.34 -8.06
C LYS A 199 4.84 -21.97 -7.33
N MET A 200 5.44 -21.26 -6.37
CA MET A 200 6.55 -21.77 -5.56
C MET A 200 6.12 -22.98 -4.70
N ILE A 201 4.94 -22.91 -4.09
CA ILE A 201 4.39 -24.02 -3.30
C ILE A 201 4.09 -25.23 -4.19
N ALA A 202 3.48 -25.02 -5.36
CA ALA A 202 3.19 -26.09 -6.32
C ALA A 202 4.48 -26.80 -6.76
N ALA A 203 5.51 -26.04 -7.17
CA ALA A 203 6.81 -26.60 -7.53
C ALA A 203 7.39 -27.46 -6.40
N THR A 204 7.34 -26.96 -5.15
CA THR A 204 7.90 -27.70 -4.01
C THR A 204 7.13 -29.00 -3.73
N LYS A 205 5.80 -28.99 -3.86
CA LYS A 205 4.96 -30.18 -3.70
C LYS A 205 5.22 -31.24 -4.77
N GLU A 206 5.58 -30.80 -5.97
CA GLU A 206 5.97 -31.67 -7.09
C GLU A 206 7.45 -32.14 -6.99
N GLY A 207 8.17 -31.79 -5.93
CA GLY A 207 9.58 -32.12 -5.76
C GLY A 207 10.53 -31.31 -6.65
N ARG A 208 10.03 -30.27 -7.35
CA ARG A 208 10.82 -29.36 -8.16
C ARG A 208 11.35 -28.20 -7.32
N GLU A 209 12.53 -27.69 -7.66
CA GLU A 209 13.07 -26.49 -7.04
C GLU A 209 12.25 -25.24 -7.45
N PRO A 210 11.78 -24.40 -6.50
CA PRO A 210 11.05 -23.18 -6.81
C PRO A 210 11.90 -22.17 -7.58
N ASP A 211 11.29 -21.48 -8.56
CA ASP A 211 11.97 -20.39 -9.29
C ASP A 211 12.29 -19.23 -8.34
N ALA A 212 13.59 -19.02 -8.08
CA ALA A 212 14.10 -17.95 -7.23
C ALA A 212 13.69 -16.55 -7.71
N ASN A 213 13.47 -16.38 -9.03
CA ASN A 213 13.05 -15.09 -9.59
C ASN A 213 11.63 -14.71 -9.14
N LEU A 214 10.73 -15.68 -8.96
CA LEU A 214 9.39 -15.43 -8.46
C LEU A 214 9.43 -14.89 -7.03
N GLY A 215 10.23 -15.52 -6.17
CA GLY A 215 10.45 -15.08 -4.80
C GLY A 215 11.09 -13.69 -4.73
N ALA A 216 12.12 -13.44 -5.53
CA ALA A 216 12.80 -12.14 -5.58
C ALA A 216 11.86 -11.00 -6.01
N ARG A 217 11.04 -11.22 -7.05
CA ARG A 217 10.05 -10.23 -7.52
C ARG A 217 8.96 -9.98 -6.49
N ALA A 218 8.45 -11.03 -5.84
CA ALA A 218 7.46 -10.88 -4.77
C ALA A 218 8.04 -10.09 -3.58
N LYS A 219 9.29 -10.38 -3.19
CA LYS A 219 9.99 -9.66 -2.12
C LYS A 219 10.21 -8.19 -2.46
N LEU A 220 10.55 -7.87 -3.72
CA LEU A 220 10.70 -6.48 -4.17
C LEU A 220 9.39 -5.69 -4.03
N ARG A 221 8.26 -6.27 -4.45
CA ARG A 221 6.94 -5.63 -4.29
C ARG A 221 6.56 -5.45 -2.81
N SER A 222 6.85 -6.44 -1.97
CA SER A 222 6.64 -6.34 -0.52
C SER A 222 7.46 -5.19 0.09
N LYS A 223 8.74 -5.08 -0.30
CA LYS A 223 9.59 -3.95 0.09
C LYS A 223 8.98 -2.62 -0.34
N HIS A 224 8.51 -2.49 -1.57
CA HIS A 224 7.85 -1.26 -2.02
C HIS A 224 6.61 -0.93 -1.18
N ASN A 225 5.77 -1.92 -0.83
CA ASN A 225 4.64 -1.69 0.07
C ASN A 225 5.10 -1.09 1.40
N THR A 226 6.15 -1.61 2.03
CA THR A 226 6.68 -1.05 3.30
C THR A 226 6.99 0.45 3.19
N PHE A 227 7.62 0.90 2.11
CA PHE A 227 7.94 2.32 1.90
C PHE A 227 6.70 3.18 1.63
N VAL A 228 5.72 2.63 0.93
CA VAL A 228 4.47 3.34 0.57
C VAL A 228 3.51 3.45 1.77
N VAL A 229 3.58 2.53 2.73
CA VAL A 229 2.68 2.53 3.91
C VAL A 229 2.76 3.81 4.72
N VAL A 230 3.96 4.27 5.09
CA VAL A 230 4.12 5.46 5.97
C VAL A 230 3.43 6.70 5.40
N PRO A 231 3.70 7.12 4.14
CA PRO A 231 2.98 8.25 3.57
C PRO A 231 1.49 7.97 3.35
N THR A 232 1.09 6.72 3.09
CA THR A 232 -0.33 6.36 2.97
C THR A 232 -1.08 6.59 4.28
N VAL A 233 -0.48 6.24 5.43
CA VAL A 233 -1.07 6.49 6.75
C VAL A 233 -1.22 7.99 7.00
N PHE A 234 -0.23 8.81 6.63
CA PHE A 234 -0.38 10.26 6.68
C PHE A 234 -1.56 10.74 5.81
N LEU A 235 -1.66 10.25 4.57
CA LEU A 235 -2.74 10.63 3.65
C LEU A 235 -4.13 10.27 4.20
N MET A 236 -4.26 9.17 4.96
CA MET A 236 -5.51 8.79 5.64
C MET A 236 -5.93 9.82 6.69
N ILE A 237 -4.98 10.39 7.44
CA ILE A 237 -5.26 11.37 8.51
C ILE A 237 -5.14 12.83 8.03
N SER A 238 -4.68 13.06 6.80
CA SER A 238 -4.39 14.39 6.26
C SER A 238 -5.58 15.35 6.30
N ASN A 239 -6.81 14.83 6.23
CA ASN A 239 -8.04 15.62 6.35
C ASN A 239 -8.18 16.39 7.68
N HIS A 240 -7.44 16.00 8.71
CA HIS A 240 -7.38 16.72 10.00
C HIS A 240 -6.45 17.94 9.98
N TYR A 241 -5.70 18.15 8.89
CA TYR A 241 -4.66 19.16 8.79
C TYR A 241 -4.85 20.01 7.53
N ASP A 242 -5.83 20.91 7.55
CA ASP A 242 -6.12 21.83 6.44
C ASP A 242 -4.91 22.65 5.98
N ALA A 243 -4.02 23.01 6.90
CA ALA A 243 -2.74 23.68 6.61
C ALA A 243 -1.84 22.93 5.60
N THR A 244 -2.10 21.64 5.37
CA THR A 244 -1.39 20.85 4.36
C THR A 244 -2.07 20.95 2.99
N TYR A 245 -3.30 20.44 2.86
CA TYR A 245 -3.99 20.32 1.58
C TYR A 245 -4.64 21.62 1.09
N GLY A 246 -4.99 22.53 2.00
CA GLY A 246 -5.56 23.86 1.70
C GLY A 246 -4.52 24.94 1.40
N SER A 247 -3.22 24.63 1.56
CA SER A 247 -2.14 25.56 1.22
C SER A 247 -1.97 25.70 -0.29
N ARG A 248 -1.60 26.91 -0.77
CA ARG A 248 -1.18 27.13 -2.16
C ARG A 248 0.03 26.29 -2.58
N TYR A 249 0.77 25.77 -1.62
CA TYR A 249 1.93 24.90 -1.82
C TYR A 249 1.62 23.42 -1.53
N ASN A 250 0.34 23.02 -1.54
CA ASN A 250 -0.12 21.68 -1.16
C ASN A 250 0.67 20.55 -1.83
N TRP A 251 0.93 20.59 -3.13
CA TRP A 251 1.68 19.53 -3.82
C TRP A 251 3.14 19.43 -3.38
N ILE A 252 3.77 20.57 -3.05
CA ILE A 252 5.15 20.61 -2.51
C ILE A 252 5.16 20.00 -1.11
N ILE A 253 4.24 20.44 -0.25
CA ILE A 253 4.08 19.93 1.11
C ILE A 253 3.87 18.41 1.06
N LEU A 254 2.94 17.94 0.23
CA LEU A 254 2.67 16.52 0.03
C LEU A 254 3.93 15.77 -0.43
N SER A 255 4.64 16.31 -1.42
CA SER A 255 5.85 15.69 -1.96
C SER A 255 6.97 15.56 -0.92
N ILE A 256 7.14 16.55 -0.06
CA ILE A 256 8.11 16.52 1.05
C ILE A 256 7.67 15.49 2.09
N LEU A 257 6.40 15.50 2.51
CA LEU A 257 5.88 14.56 3.50
C LEU A 257 5.96 13.10 3.01
N ILE A 258 5.75 12.86 1.71
CA ILE A 258 5.96 11.54 1.11
C ILE A 258 7.42 11.12 1.21
N LEU A 259 8.36 12.02 0.87
CA LEU A 259 9.79 11.74 0.95
C LEU A 259 10.25 11.46 2.39
N LEU A 260 9.77 12.25 3.35
CA LEU A 260 10.00 12.03 4.78
C LEU A 260 9.42 10.69 5.23
N GLY A 261 8.22 10.33 4.76
CA GLY A 261 7.61 9.02 5.02
C GLY A 261 8.46 7.86 4.49
N TRP A 262 9.02 7.98 3.29
CA TRP A 262 9.95 6.98 2.75
C TRP A 262 11.25 6.90 3.57
N GLY A 263 11.76 8.05 4.02
CA GLY A 263 12.89 8.12 4.95
C GLY A 263 12.60 7.37 6.25
N ALA A 264 11.46 7.65 6.89
CA ALA A 264 11.02 6.98 8.11
C ALA A 264 10.87 5.47 7.90
N ALA A 265 10.25 5.03 6.80
CA ALA A 265 10.12 3.61 6.47
C ALA A 265 11.48 2.90 6.39
N LYS A 266 12.51 3.57 5.86
CA LYS A 266 13.89 3.03 5.82
C LYS A 266 14.46 2.76 7.21
N PHE A 267 14.18 3.63 8.18
CA PHE A 267 14.62 3.45 9.57
C PHE A 267 13.83 2.36 10.28
N ILE A 268 12.49 2.40 10.20
CA ILE A 268 11.61 1.41 10.83
C ILE A 268 11.94 -0.01 10.35
N ARG A 269 12.24 -0.15 9.05
CA ARG A 269 12.60 -1.44 8.46
C ARG A 269 13.90 -2.07 9.01
N ARG A 270 14.78 -1.26 9.58
CA ARG A 270 16.09 -1.69 10.10
C ARG A 270 16.08 -1.94 11.62
N ALA A 271 15.05 -1.47 12.33
CA ALA A 271 14.88 -1.69 13.76
C ALA A 271 14.33 -3.11 14.03
#